data_AF-E2A612-F1
#
_entry.id   AF-E2A612-F1
#
_cell.length_a   1.000
_cell.length_b   1.000
_cell.length_c   1.000
_cell.angle_alpha   90.00
_cell.angle_beta   90.00
_cell.angle_gamma   90.00
#
_symmetry.space_group_name_H-M   'P 1'
#
loop_
_entity.id
_entity.type
_entity.pdbx_description
1 polymer ?
#
loop_
_entity_poly.entity_id
_entity_poly.type
_entity_poly.pdbx_seq_one_letter_code
_entity_poly.pdbx_strand_id
1 'polypeptide(L)'
;MPFYQYNSFTGRIKPSANFQPLYPLSPVPLQRTEPPVMIYDTIKTKPLTVIPKSGYSTDKPASLNPKMLQKFKFFQTSIDKPVYLAGGKKDKILFGFTVAYVGICTLQSLVFVAKECLNII
;
A
#
# COMPACT_ATOMS: atom_id res chain seq x y z
N MET A 1 -4.37 4.18 -16.32
CA MET A 1 -4.46 4.49 -14.87
C MET A 1 -3.88 3.31 -14.11
N PRO A 2 -2.90 3.49 -13.20
CA PRO A 2 -2.46 2.40 -12.35
C PRO A 2 -3.58 2.06 -11.36
N PHE A 3 -4.07 0.82 -11.40
CA PHE A 3 -5.03 0.32 -10.42
C PHE A 3 -4.26 -0.12 -9.18
N TYR A 4 -4.76 0.17 -7.99
CA TYR A 4 -4.11 -0.19 -6.74
C TYR A 4 -5.01 -1.08 -5.90
N GLN A 5 -4.43 -2.13 -5.30
CA GLN A 5 -5.10 -3.04 -4.37
C GLN A 5 -4.44 -2.94 -3.00
N TYR A 6 -5.26 -2.98 -1.96
CA TYR A 6 -4.78 -3.01 -0.59
C TYR A 6 -4.14 -4.38 -0.28
N ASN A 7 -2.91 -4.32 0.21
CA ASN A 7 -2.15 -5.46 0.71
C ASN A 7 -2.29 -5.48 2.23
N SER A 8 -3.09 -6.40 2.75
CA SER A 8 -3.37 -6.56 4.18
C SER A 8 -2.13 -6.85 5.02
N PHE A 9 -1.15 -7.57 4.46
CA PHE A 9 0.08 -7.92 5.17
C PHE A 9 1.00 -6.71 5.41
N THR A 10 1.15 -5.86 4.39
CA THR A 10 2.03 -4.67 4.46
C THR A 10 1.30 -3.39 4.87
N GLY A 11 -0.04 -3.42 4.89
CA GLY A 11 -0.91 -2.27 5.10
C GLY A 11 -0.88 -1.24 3.95
N ARG A 12 -0.32 -1.58 2.79
CA ARG A 12 -0.10 -0.65 1.67
C ARG A 12 -1.02 -0.90 0.49
N ILE A 13 -1.21 0.14 -0.33
CA ILE A 13 -1.84 0.00 -1.64
C ILE A 13 -0.73 -0.29 -2.66
N LYS A 14 -0.76 -1.46 -3.31
CA LYS A 14 0.18 -1.88 -4.36
C LYS A 14 -0.50 -1.84 -5.72
N PRO A 15 0.22 -1.55 -6.82
CA PRO A 15 -0.34 -1.71 -8.16
C PRO A 15 -0.91 -3.12 -8.32
N SER A 16 -2.17 -3.21 -8.72
CA SER A 16 -2.87 -4.47 -8.96
C SER A 16 -2.92 -4.73 -10.45
N ALA A 17 -2.57 -5.95 -10.84
CA ALA A 17 -2.81 -6.48 -12.17
C ALA A 17 -4.21 -7.11 -12.29
N ASN A 18 -5.00 -7.16 -11.21
CA ASN A 18 -6.34 -7.72 -11.24
C ASN A 18 -7.29 -6.82 -12.00
N PHE A 19 -8.08 -7.41 -12.90
CA PHE A 19 -9.18 -6.75 -13.58
C PHE A 19 -10.23 -6.34 -12.55
N GLN A 20 -10.54 -5.04 -12.49
CA GLN A 20 -11.66 -4.57 -11.68
C GLN A 20 -12.96 -4.75 -12.46
N PRO A 21 -14.06 -5.21 -11.85
CA PRO A 21 -15.32 -5.48 -12.54
C PRO A 21 -15.89 -4.30 -13.33
N LEU A 22 -15.59 -3.07 -12.89
CA LEU A 22 -16.06 -1.83 -13.51
C LEU A 22 -15.12 -1.29 -14.61
N TYR A 23 -13.95 -1.90 -14.79
CA TYR A 23 -12.96 -1.50 -15.78
C TYR A 23 -12.34 -2.75 -16.44
N PRO A 24 -12.99 -3.30 -17.49
CA PRO A 24 -12.55 -4.53 -18.15
C PRO A 24 -11.28 -4.38 -18.98
N LEU A 25 -10.70 -3.18 -19.04
CA LEU A 25 -9.43 -2.91 -19.75
C LEU A 25 -8.26 -3.26 -18.84
N SER A 26 -7.34 -4.10 -19.36
CA SER A 26 -6.20 -4.58 -18.59
C SER A 26 -5.34 -3.39 -18.09
N PRO A 27 -4.83 -3.44 -16.84
CA PRO A 27 -3.87 -2.47 -16.30
C PRO A 27 -2.50 -2.47 -17.00
N VAL A 28 -2.42 -2.46 -18.33
CA VAL A 28 -1.14 -2.32 -19.02
C VAL A 28 -0.66 -0.88 -18.78
N PRO A 29 0.54 -0.67 -18.20
CA PRO A 29 1.11 0.66 -18.13
C PRO A 29 1.20 1.18 -19.56
N LEU A 30 0.46 2.26 -19.84
CA LEU A 30 0.39 2.90 -21.14
C LEU A 30 1.84 3.13 -21.61
N GLN A 31 2.29 2.35 -22.60
CA GLN A 31 3.59 2.56 -23.24
C GLN A 31 3.62 4.03 -23.67
N ARG A 32 4.48 4.82 -23.03
CA ARG A 32 4.47 6.28 -23.11
C ARG A 32 4.91 6.85 -24.46
N THR A 33 5.01 6.03 -25.50
CA THR A 33 5.56 6.43 -26.79
C THR A 33 4.48 6.84 -27.80
N GLU A 34 3.27 6.28 -27.73
CA GLU A 34 2.16 6.68 -28.62
C GLU A 34 0.81 6.64 -27.88
N PRO A 35 0.07 7.76 -27.80
CA PRO A 35 -1.28 7.74 -27.29
C PRO A 35 -2.17 6.89 -28.21
N PRO A 36 -2.94 5.92 -27.68
CA PRO A 36 -3.84 5.12 -28.50
C PRO A 36 -4.85 6.03 -29.19
N VAL A 37 -4.91 5.96 -30.51
CA VAL A 37 -5.91 6.68 -31.32
C VAL A 37 -7.28 6.08 -30.99
N MET A 38 -8.04 6.79 -30.17
CA MET A 38 -9.41 6.39 -29.82
C MET A 38 -10.29 6.63 -31.05
N ILE A 39 -10.65 5.56 -31.76
CA ILE A 39 -11.59 5.63 -32.88
C ILE A 39 -12.99 5.73 -32.29
N TYR A 40 -13.67 6.86 -32.51
CA TYR A 40 -15.04 7.08 -32.07
C TYR A 40 -16.01 6.66 -33.18
N ASP A 41 -17.04 5.88 -32.85
CA ASP A 41 -18.07 5.44 -33.79
C ASP A 41 -18.89 6.61 -34.37
N THR A 42 -18.85 7.80 -33.76
CA THR A 42 -19.61 8.96 -34.22
C THR A 42 -18.90 10.28 -33.96
N ILE A 43 -19.01 11.24 -34.88
CA ILE A 43 -18.42 12.61 -34.77
C ILE A 43 -18.93 13.37 -33.52
N LYS A 44 -20.09 12.97 -32.98
CA LYS A 44 -20.72 13.60 -31.82
C LYS A 44 -20.20 13.08 -30.47
N THR A 45 -19.57 11.91 -30.42
CA THR A 45 -18.96 11.39 -29.18
C THR A 45 -17.62 12.08 -28.96
N LYS A 46 -17.65 13.23 -28.28
CA LYS A 46 -16.43 13.86 -27.76
C LYS A 46 -16.03 13.15 -26.46
N PRO A 47 -14.73 12.83 -26.26
CA PRO A 47 -14.27 12.35 -24.97
C PRO A 47 -14.58 13.42 -23.92
N LEU A 48 -15.30 13.03 -22.87
CA LEU A 48 -15.48 13.90 -21.72
C LEU A 48 -14.10 14.07 -21.09
N THR A 49 -13.46 15.22 -21.30
CA THR A 49 -12.25 15.60 -20.57
C THR A 49 -12.66 15.85 -19.13
N VAL A 50 -12.63 14.80 -18.32
CA VAL A 50 -12.61 14.93 -16.87
C VAL A 50 -11.26 15.54 -16.53
N ILE A 51 -11.19 16.87 -16.51
CA ILE A 51 -10.07 17.55 -15.88
C ILE A 51 -10.19 17.18 -14.41
N PRO A 52 -9.30 16.35 -13.85
CA PRO A 52 -9.32 16.11 -12.41
C PRO A 52 -9.15 17.49 -11.78
N LYS A 53 -10.18 17.94 -11.04
CA LYS A 53 -10.17 19.25 -10.37
C LYS A 53 -8.82 19.38 -9.69
N SER A 54 -8.01 20.37 -10.11
CA SER A 54 -6.61 20.59 -9.73
C SER A 54 -6.41 20.99 -8.26
N GLY A 55 -7.33 20.56 -7.39
CA GLY A 55 -7.48 20.92 -6.00
C GLY A 55 -7.93 19.77 -5.10
N TYR A 56 -8.20 18.56 -5.62
CA TYR A 56 -8.70 17.46 -4.76
C TYR A 56 -7.63 16.94 -3.77
N SER A 57 -6.37 17.34 -3.91
CA SER A 57 -5.30 16.98 -2.95
C SER A 57 -4.22 18.05 -2.76
N THR A 58 -4.34 19.21 -3.40
CA THR A 58 -3.34 20.29 -3.33
C THR A 58 -3.65 21.29 -2.23
N ASP A 59 -4.93 21.62 -2.00
CA ASP A 59 -5.34 22.50 -0.91
C ASP A 59 -5.82 21.70 0.30
N LYS A 60 -5.27 22.07 1.45
CA LYS A 60 -5.58 21.48 2.76
C LYS A 60 -7.11 21.43 2.94
N PRO A 61 -7.71 20.26 3.25
CA PRO A 61 -9.11 20.22 3.63
C PRO A 61 -9.32 21.17 4.81
N ALA A 62 -10.31 22.07 4.72
CA ALA A 62 -10.53 23.12 5.72
C ALA A 62 -10.68 22.59 7.16
N SER A 63 -11.07 21.32 7.33
CA SER A 63 -11.25 20.64 8.61
C SER A 63 -10.02 19.85 9.10
N LEU A 64 -8.95 19.71 8.31
CA LEU A 64 -7.85 18.82 8.66
C LEU A 64 -6.77 19.53 9.50
N ASN A 65 -6.46 18.97 10.66
CA ASN A 65 -5.37 19.46 11.51
C ASN A 65 -4.03 19.45 10.74
N PRO A 66 -3.22 20.52 10.77
CA PRO A 66 -1.94 20.59 10.07
C PRO A 66 -0.97 19.45 10.45
N LYS A 67 -0.99 18.98 11.70
CA LYS A 67 -0.17 17.84 12.15
C LYS A 67 -0.59 16.53 11.47
N MET A 68 -1.89 16.34 11.24
CA MET A 68 -2.39 15.17 10.51
C MET A 68 -1.95 15.20 9.06
N LEU A 69 -2.06 16.37 8.40
CA LEU A 69 -1.58 16.55 7.03
C LEU A 69 -0.08 16.21 6.88
N GLN A 70 0.75 16.63 7.83
CA GLN A 70 2.18 16.30 7.84
C GLN A 70 2.42 14.80 7.93
N LYS A 71 1.68 14.09 8.81
CA LYS A 71 1.75 12.63 8.90
C LYS A 71 1.30 11.96 7.61
N PHE A 72 0.20 12.40 7.01
CA PHE A 72 -0.26 11.88 5.71
C PHE A 72 0.80 12.01 4.63
N LYS A 73 1.42 13.19 4.49
CA LYS A 73 2.50 13.41 3.54
C LYS A 73 3.70 12.49 3.82
N PHE A 74 4.10 12.35 5.08
CA PHE A 74 5.22 11.50 5.50
C PHE A 74 5.01 10.01 5.17
N PHE A 75 3.81 9.47 5.40
CA PHE A 75 3.51 8.06 5.08
C PHE A 75 3.26 7.83 3.58
N GLN A 76 2.90 8.88 2.83
CA GLN A 76 2.75 8.84 1.37
C GLN A 76 4.08 8.86 0.62
N THR A 77 5.13 9.53 1.11
CA THR A 77 6.43 9.60 0.42
C THR A 77 7.19 8.28 0.41
N SER A 78 6.99 7.44 1.42
CA SER A 78 7.75 6.21 1.63
C SER A 78 7.05 5.00 1.00
N ILE A 79 6.88 4.96 -0.33
CA ILE A 79 6.12 3.90 -1.03
C ILE A 79 6.76 2.51 -0.94
N ASP A 80 8.08 2.45 -0.90
CA ASP A 80 8.82 1.19 -1.08
C ASP A 80 8.94 0.34 0.19
N LYS A 81 8.58 0.88 1.36
CA LYS A 81 8.77 0.22 2.67
C LYS A 81 7.43 -0.18 3.27
N PRO A 82 7.28 -1.31 3.99
CA PRO A 82 6.00 -1.65 4.63
C PRO A 82 5.60 -0.60 5.69
N VAL A 83 4.28 -0.42 5.92
CA VAL A 83 3.77 0.66 6.81
C VAL A 83 4.34 0.56 8.22
N TYR A 84 4.49 -0.64 8.75
CA TYR A 84 5.03 -0.88 10.09
C TYR A 84 6.53 -0.55 10.24
N LEU A 85 7.23 -0.20 9.14
CA LEU A 85 8.61 0.31 9.16
C LEU A 85 8.72 1.74 8.61
N ALA A 86 7.59 2.39 8.30
CA ALA A 86 7.57 3.67 7.61
C ALA A 86 8.03 4.84 8.52
N GLY A 87 7.92 4.72 9.85
CA GLY A 87 8.48 5.67 10.82
C GLY A 87 10.00 5.59 10.99
N GLY A 88 10.68 4.68 10.28
CA GLY A 88 12.13 4.64 10.18
C GLY A 88 12.81 3.83 11.28
N LYS A 89 13.87 4.39 11.89
CA LYS A 89 14.76 3.63 12.81
C LYS A 89 14.05 3.19 14.09
N LYS A 90 13.13 4.01 14.62
CA LYS A 90 12.40 3.70 15.86
C LYS A 90 11.52 2.47 15.68
N ASP A 91 10.76 2.43 14.59
CA ASP A 91 9.88 1.31 14.25
C ASP A 91 10.68 0.02 14.04
N LYS A 92 11.85 0.09 13.42
CA LYS A 92 12.75 -1.07 13.25
C LYS A 92 13.23 -1.65 14.58
N ILE A 93 13.60 -0.80 15.54
CA ILE A 93 14.06 -1.24 16.86
C ILE A 93 12.89 -1.89 17.62
N LEU A 94 11.72 -1.26 17.61
CA LEU A 94 10.53 -1.78 18.28
C LEU A 94 10.11 -3.14 17.69
N PHE A 95 10.08 -3.24 16.36
CA PHE A 95 9.78 -4.48 15.66
C PHE A 95 10.84 -5.57 15.93
N GLY A 96 12.12 -5.20 15.93
CA GLY A 96 13.19 -6.14 16.26
C GLY A 96 13.06 -6.69 17.68
N PHE A 97 12.73 -5.83 18.65
CA PHE A 97 12.52 -6.24 20.04
C PHE A 97 11.33 -7.17 20.19
N THR A 98 10.19 -6.86 19.55
CA THR A 98 9.01 -7.74 19.62
C THR A 98 9.26 -9.10 18.98
N VAL A 99 9.93 -9.14 17.83
CA VAL A 99 10.29 -10.41 17.17
C VAL A 99 11.26 -11.23 18.02
N ALA A 100 12.29 -10.60 18.58
CA ALA A 100 13.25 -11.28 19.45
C ALA A 100 12.59 -11.83 20.71
N TYR A 101 11.73 -11.03 21.36
CA TYR A 101 11.00 -11.44 22.55
C TYR A 101 10.08 -12.64 22.27
N VAL A 102 9.28 -12.56 21.21
CA VAL A 102 8.41 -13.67 20.80
C VAL A 102 9.25 -14.91 20.47
N GLY A 103 10.36 -14.76 19.76
CA GLY A 103 11.26 -15.87 19.43
C GLY A 103 11.86 -16.57 20.65
N ILE A 104 12.24 -15.81 21.69
CA ILE A 104 12.74 -16.40 22.93
C ILE A 104 11.61 -17.14 23.66
N CYS A 105 10.42 -16.54 23.77
CA CYS A 105 9.28 -17.18 24.43
C CYS A 105 8.84 -18.46 23.71
N THR A 106 8.85 -18.48 22.37
CA THR A 106 8.50 -19.68 21.60
C THR A 106 9.55 -20.78 21.74
N LEU A 107 10.84 -20.45 21.75
CA LEU A 107 11.91 -21.42 22.03
C LEU A 107 11.79 -22.00 23.44
N GLN A 108 11.57 -21.15 24.44
CA GLN A 108 11.36 -21.61 25.82
C GLN A 108 10.14 -22.52 25.93
N SER A 109 9.05 -22.18 25.25
CA SER A 109 7.85 -23.03 25.20
C SER A 109 8.12 -24.37 24.51
N LEU A 110 8.91 -24.38 23.42
CA LEU A 110 9.29 -25.62 22.74
C LEU A 110 10.19 -26.50 23.61
N VAL A 111 11.14 -25.93 24.34
CA VAL A 111 11.98 -26.68 25.29
C VAL A 111 11.13 -27.29 26.40
N PHE A 112 10.18 -26.53 26.94
CA PHE A 112 9.24 -27.03 27.95
C PHE A 112 8.42 -28.22 27.42
N VAL A 113 7.84 -28.09 26.22
CA VAL A 113 7.07 -29.18 25.59
C VAL A 113 7.95 -30.39 25.28
N ALA A 114 9.17 -30.19 24.78
CA ALA A 114 10.09 -31.28 24.45
C ALA A 114 10.52 -32.08 25.68
N LYS A 115 10.74 -31.39 26.82
CA LYS A 115 11.13 -32.01 28.09
C LYS A 115 9.94 -32.68 28.78
N GLU A 116 8.85 -31.94 28.98
CA GLU A 116 7.74 -32.39 29.84
C GLU A 116 6.71 -33.26 29.10
N CYS A 117 6.46 -33.03 27.81
CA CYS A 117 5.47 -33.80 27.05
C CYS A 117 6.07 -34.94 26.23
N LEU A 118 7.29 -34.77 25.72
CA LEU A 118 7.90 -35.73 24.80
C LEU A 118 9.07 -36.53 25.41
N ASN A 119 9.65 -36.06 26.53
CA ASN A 119 10.76 -36.70 27.24
C ASN A 119 11.96 -37.02 26.30
N ILE A 120 12.19 -36.16 25.30
CA ILE A 120 13.26 -36.31 24.29
C ILE A 120 14.58 -35.69 24.77
N ILE A 121 14.50 -34.71 25.68
CA ILE A 121 15.60 -33.96 26.30
C ILE A 121 15.38 -33.98 27.80
#